data_AF-A0A1G4J0I0-F1
#
_entry.id   AF-A0A1G4J0I0-F1
#
_cell.length_a   1.000
_cell.length_b   1.000
_cell.length_c   1.000
_cell.angle_alpha   90.00
_cell.angle_beta   90.00
_cell.angle_gamma   90.00
#
_symmetry.space_group_name_H-M   'P 1'
#
loop_
_entity.id
_entity.type
_entity.pdbx_description
1 polymer ?
#
loop_
_entity_poly.entity_id
_entity_poly.type
_entity_poly.pdbx_seq_one_letter_code
_entity_poly.pdbx_strand_id
1 'polypeptide(L)'
;MASFALTILGASGGPLDGGNQGVLLSEPGSFPGKSYICIDAGSGLRQIARMLVNRKGNTAAGESCWNDPVESFYERLEEPLYNFIDPGSNIVRGLGPHDTLQSNETVMNGALRIFNNMKEYYITHPHLDHIAALVINSPACFATEKVLWGLRTTTEALTKHVFNDVLWPNLFAQNKMRLQLNTLDEYQSHEVRSIPNWIITPLRVSHGTTVESQLPCSSTIYLVRNKTTNNAVAICGDLESDVISRKRWVANAWKYICTTVTLQQLKCILIECSCSNATKDEHLYGHLSPNYLIHELKQLSRAYGNKPLDGLQVIIMHVKMSAGMRDPRLVILQEIRELAAAQELGDVRFSIAVQGYTFVL
;
A
#
# COMPACT_ATOMS: atom_id res chain seq x y z
N MET A 1 7.51 -18.06 -10.97
CA MET A 1 6.75 -18.37 -9.75
C MET A 1 6.48 -17.06 -9.02
N ALA A 2 5.27 -16.88 -8.49
CA ALA A 2 4.94 -15.74 -7.64
C ALA A 2 5.88 -15.70 -6.42
N SER A 3 6.27 -14.51 -6.00
CA SER A 3 7.11 -14.25 -4.83
C SER A 3 6.41 -13.43 -3.76
N PHE A 4 5.31 -12.75 -4.09
CA PHE A 4 4.58 -11.91 -3.14
C PHE A 4 3.06 -12.09 -3.28
N ALA A 5 2.37 -12.07 -2.15
CA ALA A 5 0.93 -11.82 -2.08
C ALA A 5 0.71 -10.45 -1.44
N LEU A 6 0.15 -9.53 -2.23
CA LEU A 6 -0.13 -8.13 -1.87
C LEU A 6 -1.63 -7.96 -1.61
N THR A 7 -2.03 -7.98 -0.35
CA THR A 7 -3.43 -7.86 0.07
C THR A 7 -3.76 -6.40 0.36
N ILE A 8 -4.76 -5.86 -0.32
CA ILE A 8 -5.23 -4.49 -0.11
C ILE A 8 -6.26 -4.47 1.03
N LEU A 9 -5.85 -4.04 2.23
CA LEU A 9 -6.81 -3.76 3.30
C LEU A 9 -7.49 -2.41 3.09
N GLY A 10 -6.81 -1.45 2.48
CA GLY A 10 -7.39 -0.18 2.11
C GLY A 10 -6.50 0.55 1.12
N ALA A 11 -7.14 1.37 0.29
CA ALA A 11 -6.52 2.09 -0.82
C ALA A 11 -7.18 3.47 -1.06
N SER A 12 -8.08 3.91 -0.19
CA SER A 12 -8.70 5.23 -0.28
C SER A 12 -7.72 6.32 0.17
N GLY A 13 -7.66 7.43 -0.58
CA GLY A 13 -6.92 8.62 -0.16
C GLY A 13 -7.77 9.62 0.65
N GLY A 14 -8.99 9.24 1.02
CA GLY A 14 -9.98 10.13 1.62
C GLY A 14 -10.78 10.93 0.58
N PRO A 15 -11.65 11.86 1.01
CA PRO A 15 -11.97 12.20 2.40
C PRO A 15 -12.85 11.16 3.10
N LEU A 16 -13.24 10.06 2.44
CA LEU A 16 -13.91 8.95 3.11
C LEU A 16 -13.01 8.38 4.22
N ASP A 17 -13.59 8.22 5.41
CA ASP A 17 -12.95 7.76 6.65
C ASP A 17 -12.85 6.23 6.76
N GLY A 18 -13.27 5.52 5.71
CA GLY A 18 -13.21 4.07 5.59
C GLY A 18 -12.29 3.64 4.45
N GLY A 19 -11.53 2.57 4.68
CA GLY A 19 -10.73 1.95 3.63
C GLY A 19 -9.46 2.71 3.27
N ASN A 20 -8.94 3.54 4.17
CA ASN A 20 -7.67 4.26 3.97
C ASN A 20 -6.48 3.30 3.91
N GLN A 21 -5.36 3.80 3.37
CA GLN A 21 -4.20 3.01 2.98
C GLN A 21 -3.74 2.01 4.05
N GLY A 22 -3.69 0.74 3.67
CA GLY A 22 -3.18 -0.33 4.50
C GLY A 22 -3.04 -1.60 3.68
N VAL A 23 -1.85 -2.20 3.72
CA VAL A 23 -1.51 -3.29 2.79
C VAL A 23 -0.80 -4.39 3.55
N LEU A 24 -1.23 -5.65 3.35
CA LEU A 24 -0.48 -6.80 3.84
C LEU A 24 0.40 -7.37 2.74
N LEU A 25 1.64 -7.68 3.10
CA LEU A 25 2.53 -8.48 2.29
C LEU A 25 2.82 -9.80 2.97
N SER A 26 2.86 -10.86 2.17
CA SER A 26 3.16 -12.21 2.63
C SER A 26 3.70 -13.09 1.50
N GLU A 27 4.22 -14.26 1.83
CA GLU A 27 4.51 -15.28 0.82
C GLU A 27 3.21 -15.72 0.11
N PRO A 28 3.27 -16.01 -1.21
CA PRO A 28 2.11 -16.46 -1.95
C PRO A 28 1.69 -17.88 -1.51
N GLY A 29 0.42 -18.20 -1.75
CA GLY A 29 -0.20 -19.42 -1.27
C GLY A 29 -0.76 -19.26 0.14
N SER A 30 -1.18 -20.37 0.74
CA SER A 30 -1.74 -20.37 2.09
C SER A 30 -1.31 -21.64 2.82
N PHE A 31 -0.84 -21.44 4.03
CA PHE A 31 -0.28 -22.48 4.89
C PHE A 31 -0.48 -22.07 6.35
N PRO A 32 -0.59 -23.05 7.27
CA PRO A 32 -0.73 -22.76 8.69
C PRO A 32 0.40 -21.87 9.21
N GLY A 33 0.05 -20.83 9.96
CA GLY A 33 1.04 -19.93 10.55
C GLY A 33 1.66 -18.92 9.57
N LYS A 34 1.06 -18.71 8.39
CA LYS A 34 1.45 -17.66 7.45
C LYS A 34 1.56 -16.31 8.15
N SER A 35 2.76 -15.73 8.08
CA SER A 35 3.09 -14.41 8.61
C SER A 35 2.77 -13.31 7.61
N TYR A 36 2.46 -12.13 8.14
CA TYR A 36 2.23 -10.93 7.36
C TYR A 36 3.07 -9.78 7.90
N ILE A 37 3.59 -8.95 6.98
CA ILE A 37 3.97 -7.59 7.32
C ILE A 37 2.88 -6.64 6.83
N CYS A 38 2.69 -5.53 7.53
CA CYS A 38 1.74 -4.48 7.17
C CYS A 38 2.52 -3.24 6.74
N ILE A 39 2.20 -2.66 5.58
CA ILE A 39 2.72 -1.35 5.17
C ILE A 39 1.57 -0.37 5.23
N ASP A 40 1.74 0.65 6.08
CA ASP A 40 0.68 1.49 6.63
C ASP A 40 -0.48 0.69 7.26
N ALA A 41 -1.38 1.39 7.94
CA ALA A 41 -2.44 0.81 8.74
C ALA A 41 -3.60 1.79 8.96
N GLY A 42 -4.04 2.44 7.90
CA GLY A 42 -5.34 3.12 7.83
C GLY A 42 -6.50 2.16 7.97
N SER A 43 -6.37 1.00 7.32
CA SER A 43 -7.30 -0.13 7.41
C SER A 43 -6.65 -1.34 8.06
N GLY A 44 -7.39 -2.02 8.94
CA GLY A 44 -6.86 -3.13 9.75
C GLY A 44 -7.91 -4.19 10.07
N LEU A 45 -8.08 -4.47 11.36
CA LEU A 45 -8.87 -5.59 11.88
C LEU A 45 -10.31 -5.65 11.35
N ARG A 46 -10.98 -4.50 11.21
CA ARG A 46 -12.32 -4.43 10.61
C ARG A 46 -12.34 -4.94 9.17
N GLN A 47 -11.34 -4.58 8.36
CA GLN A 47 -11.28 -5.05 6.98
C GLN A 47 -10.96 -6.53 6.92
N ILE A 48 -10.03 -7.01 7.76
CA ILE A 48 -9.73 -8.45 7.86
C ILE A 48 -11.01 -9.24 8.17
N ALA A 49 -11.83 -8.76 9.10
CA ALA A 49 -13.13 -9.35 9.40
C ALA A 49 -14.07 -9.35 8.18
N ARG A 50 -14.17 -8.24 7.42
CA ARG A 50 -14.98 -8.17 6.19
C ARG A 50 -14.53 -9.19 5.14
N MET A 51 -13.22 -9.34 4.94
CA MET A 51 -12.66 -10.29 3.98
C MET A 51 -13.01 -11.75 4.33
N LEU A 52 -13.11 -12.07 5.64
CA LEU A 52 -13.56 -13.38 6.11
C LEU A 52 -15.07 -13.60 5.92
N VAL A 53 -15.89 -12.55 6.04
CA VAL A 53 -17.34 -12.61 5.82
C VAL A 53 -17.66 -12.86 4.35
N ASN A 54 -17.03 -12.12 3.44
CA ASN A 54 -17.33 -12.21 1.99
C ASN A 54 -17.03 -13.61 1.41
N ARG A 55 -16.21 -14.42 2.09
CA ARG A 55 -15.97 -15.83 1.74
C ARG A 55 -17.08 -16.79 2.19
N LYS A 56 -17.89 -16.44 3.18
CA LYS A 56 -19.03 -17.27 3.65
C LYS A 56 -20.25 -17.16 2.73
N GLY A 57 -20.37 -16.09 1.94
CA GLY A 57 -21.48 -15.87 1.01
C GLY A 57 -21.21 -16.51 -0.35
N ASN A 58 -21.82 -17.67 -0.62
CA ASN A 58 -22.18 -18.24 -1.93
C ASN A 58 -21.19 -18.31 -3.12
N THR A 59 -19.95 -17.82 -3.07
CA THR A 59 -19.01 -18.07 -4.17
C THR A 59 -18.24 -19.35 -3.91
N ALA A 60 -18.50 -20.40 -4.70
CA ALA A 60 -17.75 -21.66 -4.62
C ALA A 60 -16.25 -21.40 -4.80
N ALA A 61 -15.41 -22.18 -4.11
CA ALA A 61 -13.96 -22.13 -4.32
C ALA A 61 -13.65 -22.38 -5.81
N GLY A 62 -13.13 -21.36 -6.50
CA GLY A 62 -12.80 -21.43 -7.94
C GLY A 62 -13.62 -20.49 -8.83
N GLU A 63 -14.67 -19.84 -8.31
CA GLU A 63 -15.42 -18.85 -9.07
C GLU A 63 -14.60 -17.57 -9.29
N SER A 64 -14.62 -17.06 -10.52
CA SER A 64 -13.89 -15.86 -10.90
C SER A 64 -14.35 -14.64 -10.12
N CYS A 65 -13.43 -13.73 -9.76
CA CYS A 65 -13.74 -12.47 -9.08
C CYS A 65 -13.91 -11.26 -10.01
N TRP A 66 -13.71 -11.43 -11.32
CA TRP A 66 -13.72 -10.34 -12.28
C TRP A 66 -15.06 -9.58 -12.34
N ASN A 67 -16.18 -10.25 -12.07
CA ASN A 67 -17.52 -9.65 -12.07
C ASN A 67 -18.00 -9.23 -10.67
N ASP A 68 -17.14 -9.28 -9.65
CA ASP A 68 -17.54 -8.84 -8.32
C ASP A 68 -17.95 -7.37 -8.34
N PRO A 69 -19.04 -7.00 -7.65
CA PRO A 69 -19.39 -5.60 -7.48
C PRO A 69 -18.39 -4.92 -6.55
N VAL A 70 -17.77 -3.85 -7.05
CA VAL A 70 -16.87 -2.99 -6.30
C VAL A 70 -17.56 -1.65 -6.06
N GLU A 71 -17.71 -1.29 -4.79
CA GLU A 71 -18.28 -0.02 -4.36
C GLU A 71 -17.63 1.18 -5.08
N SER A 72 -18.46 2.05 -5.66
CA SER A 72 -18.07 3.22 -6.47
C SER A 72 -18.70 4.52 -5.95
N PHE A 73 -20.03 4.56 -5.77
CA PHE A 73 -20.81 5.76 -5.38
C PHE A 73 -20.93 6.89 -6.40
N TYR A 74 -20.61 6.65 -7.67
CA TYR A 74 -20.70 7.66 -8.73
C TYR A 74 -21.91 7.37 -9.63
N GLU A 75 -21.75 7.49 -10.96
CA GLU A 75 -22.78 7.10 -11.95
C GLU A 75 -23.41 5.75 -11.65
N ARG A 76 -22.62 4.82 -11.08
CA ARG A 76 -23.10 3.58 -10.50
C ARG A 76 -22.71 3.48 -9.03
N LEU A 77 -23.57 2.86 -8.24
CA LEU A 77 -23.26 2.54 -6.84
C LEU A 77 -22.09 1.54 -6.76
N GLU A 78 -22.03 0.61 -7.71
CA GLU A 78 -21.01 -0.42 -7.83
C GLU A 78 -20.57 -0.55 -9.29
N GLU A 79 -19.29 -0.85 -9.50
CA GLU A 79 -18.71 -1.17 -10.80
C GLU A 79 -18.06 -2.56 -10.73
N PRO A 80 -18.09 -3.37 -11.79
CA PRO A 80 -17.45 -4.67 -11.77
C PRO A 80 -15.93 -4.58 -11.64
N LEU A 81 -15.32 -5.50 -10.90
CA LEU A 81 -13.88 -5.53 -10.63
C LEU A 81 -13.01 -5.40 -11.90
N TYR A 82 -13.40 -6.02 -13.01
CA TYR A 82 -12.64 -5.96 -14.26
C TYR A 82 -12.46 -4.54 -14.82
N ASN A 83 -13.27 -3.56 -14.42
CA ASN A 83 -13.07 -2.16 -14.82
C ASN A 83 -11.82 -1.54 -14.19
N PHE A 84 -11.38 -2.07 -13.04
CA PHE A 84 -10.30 -1.53 -12.23
C PHE A 84 -8.96 -2.24 -12.46
N ILE A 85 -9.00 -3.47 -12.96
CA ILE A 85 -7.84 -4.38 -12.95
C ILE A 85 -7.37 -4.66 -14.37
N ASP A 86 -6.06 -4.66 -14.58
CA ASP A 86 -5.44 -5.09 -15.83
C ASP A 86 -5.70 -6.59 -16.06
N PRO A 87 -6.11 -7.02 -17.27
CA PRO A 87 -6.43 -8.43 -17.53
C PRO A 87 -5.20 -9.36 -17.41
N GLY A 88 -3.98 -8.82 -17.46
CA GLY A 88 -2.74 -9.55 -17.22
C GLY A 88 -2.37 -9.72 -15.74
N SER A 89 -3.14 -9.16 -14.81
CA SER A 89 -2.91 -9.28 -13.37
C SER A 89 -3.57 -10.53 -12.78
N ASN A 90 -2.87 -11.19 -11.84
CA ASN A 90 -3.41 -12.31 -11.08
C ASN A 90 -3.98 -11.81 -9.75
N ILE A 91 -5.30 -11.80 -9.62
CA ILE A 91 -6.02 -11.25 -8.47
C ILE A 91 -6.98 -12.28 -7.87
N VAL A 92 -7.06 -12.33 -6.54
CA VAL A 92 -7.94 -13.23 -5.79
C VAL A 92 -8.69 -12.50 -4.68
N ARG A 93 -9.89 -12.99 -4.32
CA ARG A 93 -10.67 -12.47 -3.19
C ARG A 93 -9.98 -12.75 -1.85
N GLY A 94 -10.07 -11.80 -0.94
CA GLY A 94 -9.67 -11.99 0.45
C GLY A 94 -8.15 -12.10 0.59
N LEU A 95 -7.72 -12.84 1.61
CA LEU A 95 -6.31 -13.12 1.93
C LEU A 95 -5.71 -14.29 1.10
N GLY A 96 -6.50 -14.83 0.16
CA GLY A 96 -6.19 -16.04 -0.60
C GLY A 96 -7.21 -17.16 -0.39
N PRO A 97 -7.04 -18.31 -1.07
CA PRO A 97 -8.03 -19.38 -1.11
C PRO A 97 -8.18 -20.18 0.20
N HIS A 98 -7.19 -20.21 1.09
CA HIS A 98 -7.24 -21.05 2.31
C HIS A 98 -7.16 -20.27 3.63
N ASP A 99 -7.09 -18.94 3.59
CA ASP A 99 -7.25 -18.09 4.77
C ASP A 99 -8.74 -17.85 5.04
N THR A 100 -9.44 -18.94 5.38
CA THR A 100 -10.87 -18.96 5.69
C THR A 100 -11.11 -19.09 7.20
N LEU A 101 -12.37 -18.90 7.60
CA LEU A 101 -12.80 -19.21 8.96
C LEU A 101 -12.71 -20.72 9.21
N GLN A 102 -12.16 -21.09 10.36
CA GLN A 102 -12.13 -22.49 10.81
C GLN A 102 -13.53 -22.93 11.29
N SER A 103 -13.77 -24.25 11.35
CA SER A 103 -15.02 -24.81 11.85
C SER A 103 -15.30 -24.29 13.27
N ASN A 104 -16.50 -23.72 13.48
CA ASN A 104 -16.94 -23.08 14.74
C ASN A 104 -16.15 -21.83 15.17
N GLU A 105 -15.35 -21.23 14.30
CA GLU A 105 -14.69 -19.94 14.55
C GLU A 105 -15.64 -18.77 14.26
N THR A 106 -15.76 -17.83 15.22
CA THR A 106 -16.45 -16.56 14.97
C THR A 106 -15.63 -15.69 14.01
N VAL A 107 -16.28 -14.80 13.26
CA VAL A 107 -15.58 -13.86 12.35
C VAL A 107 -14.50 -13.08 13.10
N MET A 108 -14.82 -12.64 14.32
CA MET A 108 -13.90 -11.87 15.15
C MET A 108 -12.68 -12.69 15.59
N ASN A 109 -12.87 -13.95 15.99
CA ASN A 109 -11.75 -14.82 16.37
C ASN A 109 -10.84 -15.10 15.16
N GLY A 110 -11.41 -15.32 13.98
CA GLY A 110 -10.63 -15.47 12.75
C GLY A 110 -9.86 -14.20 12.38
N ALA A 111 -10.49 -13.03 12.53
CA ALA A 111 -9.83 -11.75 12.28
C ALA A 111 -8.69 -11.50 13.26
N LEU A 112 -8.88 -11.79 14.55
CA LEU A 112 -7.83 -11.70 15.57
C LEU A 112 -6.70 -12.70 15.32
N ARG A 113 -7.01 -13.91 14.85
CA ARG A 113 -6.00 -14.91 14.47
C ARG A 113 -5.09 -14.39 13.34
N ILE A 114 -5.65 -13.83 12.28
CA ILE A 114 -4.86 -13.22 11.20
C ILE A 114 -4.11 -11.99 11.70
N PHE A 115 -4.77 -11.13 12.48
CA PHE A 115 -4.14 -9.96 13.07
C PHE A 115 -2.95 -10.34 13.94
N ASN A 116 -3.00 -11.43 14.70
CA ASN A 116 -1.88 -11.92 15.51
C ASN A 116 -0.70 -12.41 14.66
N ASN A 117 -0.94 -12.80 13.40
CA ASN A 117 0.13 -13.13 12.45
C ASN A 117 0.75 -11.89 11.78
N MET A 118 0.18 -10.70 11.97
CA MET A 118 0.78 -9.43 11.57
C MET A 118 1.73 -8.94 12.67
N LYS A 119 3.03 -9.21 12.51
CA LYS A 119 4.04 -8.94 13.56
C LYS A 119 4.82 -7.65 13.33
N GLU A 120 4.95 -7.20 12.09
CA GLU A 120 5.74 -6.02 11.75
C GLU A 120 4.90 -5.05 10.92
N TYR A 121 4.95 -3.78 11.30
CA TYR A 121 4.32 -2.68 10.57
C TYR A 121 5.41 -1.74 10.09
N TYR A 122 5.31 -1.28 8.85
CA TYR A 122 6.20 -0.30 8.26
C TYR A 122 5.37 0.92 7.85
N ILE A 123 5.49 2.00 8.61
CA ILE A 123 4.66 3.20 8.47
C ILE A 123 5.41 4.20 7.62
N THR A 124 4.79 4.57 6.49
CA THR A 124 5.40 5.44 5.49
C THR A 124 5.53 6.87 6.01
N HIS A 125 4.47 7.38 6.64
CA HIS A 125 4.40 8.68 7.30
C HIS A 125 3.23 8.73 8.30
N PRO A 126 3.18 9.71 9.22
CA PRO A 126 2.29 9.66 10.39
C PRO A 126 0.92 10.35 10.16
N HIS A 127 0.48 10.56 8.92
CA HIS A 127 -0.86 11.08 8.68
C HIS A 127 -1.92 10.08 9.15
N LEU A 128 -3.05 10.62 9.63
CA LEU A 128 -4.03 9.85 10.40
C LEU A 128 -4.62 8.68 9.59
N ASP A 129 -4.88 8.91 8.32
CA ASP A 129 -5.38 7.92 7.36
C ASP A 129 -4.39 6.80 7.06
N HIS A 130 -3.10 6.93 7.41
CA HIS A 130 -2.11 5.85 7.33
C HIS A 130 -1.96 5.08 8.66
N ILE A 131 -2.52 5.57 9.77
CA ILE A 131 -2.28 5.00 11.11
C ILE A 131 -3.56 4.75 11.92
N ALA A 132 -4.73 5.17 11.45
CA ALA A 132 -5.97 5.14 12.22
C ALA A 132 -6.30 3.74 12.75
N ALA A 133 -6.28 2.71 11.89
CA ALA A 133 -6.52 1.34 12.33
C ALA A 133 -5.39 0.80 13.20
N LEU A 134 -4.12 1.15 12.95
CA LEU A 134 -3.03 0.80 13.87
C LEU A 134 -3.31 1.29 15.28
N VAL A 135 -3.68 2.57 15.43
CA VAL A 135 -3.95 3.18 16.74
C VAL A 135 -5.18 2.52 17.38
N ILE A 136 -6.31 2.43 16.66
CA ILE A 136 -7.56 1.87 17.19
C ILE A 136 -7.42 0.38 17.51
N ASN A 137 -6.63 -0.37 16.74
CA ASN A 137 -6.43 -1.81 16.93
C ASN A 137 -5.32 -2.13 17.94
N SER A 138 -4.53 -1.13 18.35
CA SER A 138 -3.40 -1.34 19.26
C SER A 138 -3.77 -1.99 20.61
N PRO A 139 -4.98 -1.83 21.19
CA PRO A 139 -5.37 -2.55 22.40
C PRO A 139 -5.47 -4.07 22.20
N ALA A 140 -5.59 -4.56 20.96
CA ALA A 140 -5.59 -5.99 20.65
C ALA A 140 -4.17 -6.61 20.65
N CYS A 141 -3.12 -5.82 20.85
CA CYS A 141 -1.71 -6.23 20.80
C CYS A 141 -1.20 -6.83 22.12
N PHE A 142 -2.06 -7.49 22.89
CA PHE A 142 -1.68 -8.14 24.16
C PHE A 142 -1.15 -9.57 23.96
N ALA A 143 -1.64 -10.27 22.94
CA ALA A 143 -1.34 -11.70 22.74
C ALA A 143 0.00 -11.92 22.03
N THR A 144 0.36 -11.05 21.07
CA THR A 144 1.52 -11.23 20.21
C THR A 144 2.28 -9.92 20.09
N GLU A 145 3.60 -10.01 20.13
CA GLU A 145 4.46 -8.84 19.93
C GLU A 145 4.31 -8.29 18.52
N LYS A 146 4.21 -6.96 18.46
CA LYS A 146 4.18 -6.18 17.23
C LYS A 146 5.23 -5.10 17.28
N VAL A 147 5.96 -4.95 16.19
CA VAL A 147 7.00 -3.95 16.04
C VAL A 147 6.58 -2.98 14.94
N LEU A 148 6.55 -1.71 15.29
CA LEU A 148 6.33 -0.61 14.36
C LEU A 148 7.69 -0.09 13.92
N TRP A 149 7.83 0.08 12.62
CA TRP A 149 9.01 0.60 11.96
C TRP A 149 8.63 1.83 11.15
N GLY A 150 9.52 2.80 11.10
CA GLY A 150 9.36 4.01 10.31
C GLY A 150 10.70 4.73 10.20
N LEU A 151 10.79 5.68 9.28
CA LEU A 151 11.87 6.66 9.34
C LEU A 151 11.70 7.54 10.60
N ARG A 152 12.78 8.17 11.03
CA ARG A 152 12.84 8.98 12.27
C ARG A 152 11.69 9.99 12.38
N THR A 153 11.38 10.69 11.30
CA THR A 153 10.30 11.69 11.27
C THR A 153 8.93 11.08 11.61
N THR A 154 8.67 9.86 11.13
CA THR A 154 7.45 9.10 11.45
C THR A 154 7.44 8.62 12.89
N THR A 155 8.54 8.03 13.38
CA THR A 155 8.59 7.45 14.75
C THR A 155 8.54 8.52 15.84
N GLU A 156 9.23 9.64 15.64
CA GLU A 156 9.17 10.79 16.56
C GLU A 156 7.74 11.38 16.60
N ALA A 157 7.06 11.48 15.46
CA ALA A 157 5.68 11.96 15.40
C ALA A 157 4.70 11.02 16.10
N LEU A 158 4.80 9.71 15.89
CA LEU A 158 3.97 8.71 16.58
C LEU A 158 4.13 8.78 18.10
N THR A 159 5.37 8.96 18.58
CA THR A 159 5.66 9.07 20.01
C THR A 159 5.10 10.36 20.61
N LYS A 160 5.34 11.49 19.93
CA LYS A 160 5.02 12.81 20.47
C LYS A 160 3.53 13.17 20.36
N HIS A 161 2.90 12.78 19.25
CA HIS A 161 1.58 13.29 18.87
C HIS A 161 0.45 12.25 18.93
N VAL A 162 0.78 10.96 18.99
CA VAL A 162 -0.22 9.89 18.96
C VAL A 162 -0.26 9.11 20.28
N PHE A 163 0.81 8.38 20.60
CA PHE A 163 0.90 7.57 21.81
C PHE A 163 1.45 8.41 22.98
N ASN A 164 0.66 9.40 23.41
CA ASN A 164 1.09 10.46 24.33
C ASN A 164 0.17 10.66 25.55
N ASP A 165 -0.74 9.71 25.82
CA ASP A 165 -1.75 9.76 26.89
C ASP A 165 -2.77 10.90 26.76
N VAL A 166 -2.76 11.63 25.65
CA VAL A 166 -3.76 12.67 25.32
C VAL A 166 -4.62 12.20 24.16
N LEU A 167 -4.01 11.89 23.01
CA LEU A 167 -4.73 11.38 21.84
C LEU A 167 -5.00 9.88 21.98
N TRP A 168 -3.99 9.12 22.37
CA TRP A 168 -4.09 7.68 22.64
C TRP A 168 -3.20 7.29 23.82
N PRO A 169 -3.56 6.26 24.61
CA PRO A 169 -2.71 5.75 25.67
C PRO A 169 -1.29 5.47 25.17
N ASN A 170 -0.26 5.86 25.93
CA ASN A 170 1.13 5.62 25.57
C ASN A 170 1.50 4.15 25.79
N LEU A 171 1.13 3.31 24.83
CA LEU A 171 1.33 1.87 24.90
C LEU A 171 2.81 1.46 24.79
N PHE A 172 3.69 2.35 24.31
CA PHE A 172 5.13 2.09 24.28
C PHE A 172 5.76 2.15 25.69
N ALA A 173 5.12 2.85 26.63
CA ALA A 173 5.57 2.94 28.02
C ALA A 173 5.08 1.78 28.91
N GLN A 174 4.26 0.85 28.38
CA GLN A 174 3.57 -0.18 29.15
C GLN A 174 4.19 -1.56 28.97
N ASN A 175 4.72 -2.15 30.05
CA ASN A 175 5.30 -3.51 30.02
C ASN A 175 4.29 -4.63 29.73
N LYS A 176 2.98 -4.37 29.95
CA LYS A 176 1.91 -5.35 29.68
C LYS A 176 1.53 -5.43 28.20
N MET A 177 1.81 -4.38 27.43
CA MET A 177 1.58 -4.36 26.00
C MET A 177 2.83 -4.82 25.27
N ARG A 178 2.65 -5.61 24.20
CA ARG A 178 3.76 -6.08 23.38
C ARG A 178 3.82 -5.25 22.09
N LEU A 179 3.93 -3.94 22.22
CA LEU A 179 4.04 -3.00 21.10
C LEU A 179 5.35 -2.22 21.21
N GLN A 180 6.18 -2.32 20.20
CA GLN A 180 7.47 -1.63 20.13
C GLN A 180 7.49 -0.65 18.96
N LEU A 181 8.28 0.41 19.08
CA LEU A 181 8.52 1.37 18.02
C LEU A 181 10.03 1.51 17.79
N ASN A 182 10.45 1.22 16.56
CA ASN A 182 11.84 1.26 16.16
C ASN A 182 12.03 2.14 14.92
N THR A 183 13.19 2.78 14.83
CA THR A 183 13.54 3.66 13.72
C THR A 183 14.40 2.92 12.70
N LEU A 184 14.11 3.13 11.41
CA LEU A 184 14.93 2.69 10.30
C LEU A 184 15.78 3.83 9.75
N ASP A 185 16.94 3.48 9.20
CA ASP A 185 17.82 4.40 8.50
C ASP A 185 17.56 4.38 6.98
N GLU A 186 17.56 5.56 6.35
CA GLU A 186 17.35 5.71 4.91
C GLU A 186 18.38 4.89 4.12
N TYR A 187 17.93 4.21 3.06
CA TYR A 187 18.76 3.39 2.17
C TYR A 187 19.50 2.23 2.85
N GLN A 188 19.17 1.89 4.09
CA GLN A 188 19.70 0.71 4.79
C GLN A 188 18.67 -0.43 4.79
N SER A 189 19.09 -1.59 4.28
CA SER A 189 18.24 -2.79 4.28
C SER A 189 18.10 -3.35 5.69
N HIS A 190 16.86 -3.67 6.05
CA HIS A 190 16.49 -4.32 7.30
C HIS A 190 15.94 -5.72 7.02
N GLU A 191 16.33 -6.72 7.81
CA GLU A 191 15.76 -8.07 7.72
C GLU A 191 14.35 -8.08 8.30
N VAL A 192 13.38 -8.54 7.51
CA VAL A 192 12.02 -8.77 7.98
C VAL A 192 12.02 -10.00 8.87
N ARG A 193 11.80 -9.84 10.17
CA ARG A 193 11.94 -10.93 11.16
C ARG A 193 10.84 -11.97 11.04
N SER A 194 9.65 -11.52 10.66
CA SER A 194 8.43 -12.33 10.60
C SER A 194 8.33 -13.20 9.34
N ILE A 195 9.07 -12.87 8.29
CA ILE A 195 9.10 -13.59 7.01
C ILE A 195 10.57 -13.82 6.61
N PRO A 196 11.09 -15.05 6.78
CA PRO A 196 12.49 -15.35 6.48
C PRO A 196 12.90 -14.98 5.06
N ASN A 197 14.16 -14.59 4.89
CA ASN A 197 14.77 -14.18 3.61
C ASN A 197 14.22 -12.90 2.98
N TRP A 198 13.28 -12.21 3.64
CA TRP A 198 12.81 -10.92 3.17
C TRP A 198 13.62 -9.78 3.80
N ILE A 199 13.94 -8.80 2.97
CA ILE A 199 14.56 -7.54 3.41
C ILE A 199 13.71 -6.37 2.94
N ILE A 200 13.75 -5.29 3.70
CA ILE A 200 13.03 -4.06 3.41
C ILE A 200 13.97 -2.87 3.53
N THR A 201 13.93 -1.98 2.53
CA THR A 201 14.76 -0.77 2.51
C THR A 201 13.85 0.46 2.40
N PRO A 202 13.91 1.41 3.35
CA PRO A 202 13.17 2.66 3.26
C PRO A 202 13.91 3.67 2.37
N LEU A 203 13.17 4.32 1.48
CA LEU A 203 13.65 5.35 0.57
C LEU A 203 12.79 6.60 0.80
N ARG A 204 13.37 7.65 1.38
CA ARG A 204 12.64 8.88 1.68
C ARG A 204 12.16 9.57 0.41
N VAL A 205 10.92 10.06 0.44
CA VAL A 205 10.30 10.88 -0.63
C VAL A 205 9.59 12.10 -0.05
N SER A 206 9.27 13.06 -0.93
CA SER A 206 8.63 14.32 -0.53
C SER A 206 7.12 14.12 -0.54
N HIS A 207 6.43 14.71 0.42
CA HIS A 207 4.97 14.70 0.51
C HIS A 207 4.47 16.11 0.85
N GLY A 208 4.92 17.10 0.08
CA GLY A 208 4.54 18.50 0.20
C GLY A 208 5.23 19.24 1.35
N THR A 209 4.52 20.24 1.90
CA THR A 209 4.95 21.07 3.02
C THR A 209 3.85 21.20 4.06
N THR A 210 4.23 21.43 5.31
CA THR A 210 3.28 21.72 6.38
C THR A 210 2.55 23.04 6.12
N VAL A 211 1.27 23.10 6.52
CA VAL A 211 0.40 24.26 6.21
C VAL A 211 0.86 25.54 6.90
N GLU A 212 1.11 25.50 8.21
CA GLU A 212 1.47 26.70 8.98
C GLU A 212 2.97 27.02 8.87
N SER A 213 3.83 26.04 9.16
CA SER A 213 5.27 26.25 9.23
C SER A 213 6.00 26.17 7.89
N GLN A 214 5.32 25.73 6.82
CA GLN A 214 5.88 25.60 5.47
C GLN A 214 7.18 24.77 5.42
N LEU A 215 7.30 23.81 6.35
CA LEU A 215 8.43 22.90 6.43
C LEU A 215 8.21 21.69 5.52
N PRO A 216 9.27 21.11 4.93
CA PRO A 216 9.19 19.87 4.18
C PRO A 216 8.47 18.76 4.95
N CYS A 217 7.41 18.20 4.36
CA CYS A 217 6.82 16.94 4.79
C CYS A 217 7.44 15.80 3.98
N SER A 218 7.72 14.68 4.64
CA SER A 218 8.37 13.52 4.03
C SER A 218 7.55 12.26 4.24
N SER A 219 7.63 11.37 3.26
CA SER A 219 7.08 10.03 3.30
C SER A 219 8.14 9.01 2.88
N THR A 220 7.74 7.75 2.72
CA THR A 220 8.66 6.64 2.51
C THR A 220 8.16 5.72 1.40
N ILE A 221 9.06 5.35 0.48
CA ILE A 221 8.90 4.16 -0.36
C ILE A 221 9.63 3.01 0.33
N TYR A 222 8.95 1.89 0.52
CA TYR A 222 9.56 0.65 0.99
C TYR A 222 9.84 -0.28 -0.18
N LEU A 223 11.13 -0.54 -0.45
CA LEU A 223 11.55 -1.60 -1.36
C LEU A 223 11.65 -2.92 -0.58
N VAL A 224 10.71 -3.83 -0.82
CA VAL A 224 10.71 -5.17 -0.20
C VAL A 224 11.28 -6.17 -1.19
N ARG A 225 12.28 -6.96 -0.78
CA ARG A 225 12.95 -7.94 -1.62
C ARG A 225 12.94 -9.32 -0.98
N ASN A 226 12.71 -10.34 -1.79
CA ASN A 226 12.91 -11.73 -1.43
C ASN A 226 14.32 -12.16 -1.84
N LYS A 227 15.20 -12.44 -0.88
CA LYS A 227 16.61 -12.80 -1.17
C LYS A 227 16.76 -14.15 -1.89
N THR A 228 15.77 -15.03 -1.80
CA THR A 228 15.81 -16.34 -2.47
C THR A 228 15.54 -16.20 -3.96
N THR A 229 14.56 -15.38 -4.35
CA THR A 229 14.17 -15.19 -5.76
C THR A 229 14.80 -13.96 -6.41
N ASN A 230 15.38 -13.06 -5.61
CA ASN A 230 15.79 -11.70 -5.96
C ASN A 230 14.66 -10.79 -6.48
N ASN A 231 13.41 -11.25 -6.43
CA ASN A 231 12.26 -10.45 -6.82
C ASN A 231 11.98 -9.39 -5.76
N ALA A 232 11.38 -8.28 -6.20
CA ALA A 232 11.08 -7.14 -5.36
C ALA A 232 9.73 -6.50 -5.67
N VAL A 233 9.18 -5.81 -4.68
CA VAL A 233 8.05 -4.89 -4.83
C VAL A 233 8.40 -3.57 -4.18
N ALA A 234 7.97 -2.45 -4.76
CA ALA A 234 8.09 -1.12 -4.16
C ALA A 234 6.70 -0.67 -3.70
N ILE A 235 6.56 -0.39 -2.41
CA ILE A 235 5.30 0.07 -1.81
C ILE A 235 5.49 1.51 -1.33
N CYS A 236 4.80 2.44 -1.97
CA CYS A 236 4.94 3.86 -1.70
C CYS A 236 3.93 4.32 -0.66
N GLY A 237 4.35 5.18 0.27
CA GLY A 237 3.42 6.12 0.90
C GLY A 237 3.06 7.25 -0.05
N ASP A 238 2.35 8.23 0.47
CA ASP A 238 2.00 9.45 -0.27
C ASP A 238 3.26 10.18 -0.72
N LEU A 239 3.24 10.71 -1.94
CA LEU A 239 4.38 11.44 -2.47
C LEU A 239 4.00 12.43 -3.56
N GLU A 240 4.81 13.46 -3.72
CA GLU A 240 4.78 14.39 -4.85
C GLU A 240 5.95 14.14 -5.80
N SER A 241 5.73 14.49 -7.08
CA SER A 241 6.77 14.42 -8.09
C SER A 241 7.93 15.37 -7.78
N ASP A 242 9.13 14.98 -8.20
CA ASP A 242 10.32 15.83 -8.10
C ASP A 242 10.21 17.12 -8.93
N VAL A 243 9.32 17.16 -9.94
CA VAL A 243 8.99 18.36 -10.71
C VAL A 243 8.34 19.43 -9.82
N ILE A 244 7.50 19.01 -8.87
CA ILE A 244 6.82 19.90 -7.92
C ILE A 244 7.76 20.17 -6.73
N SER A 245 8.29 19.12 -6.11
CA SER A 245 9.04 19.22 -4.86
C SER A 245 10.41 19.89 -5.01
N ARG A 246 11.03 19.77 -6.20
CA ARG A 246 12.39 20.21 -6.52
C ARG A 246 13.50 19.54 -5.68
N LYS A 247 13.25 18.38 -5.05
CA LYS A 247 14.20 17.70 -4.12
C LYS A 247 14.99 16.53 -4.72
N ARG A 248 14.62 16.01 -5.90
CA ARG A 248 15.23 14.84 -6.55
C ARG A 248 15.17 13.53 -5.74
N TRP A 249 14.26 13.45 -4.78
CA TRP A 249 14.18 12.30 -3.86
C TRP A 249 13.58 11.07 -4.53
N VAL A 250 12.57 11.27 -5.38
CA VAL A 250 11.95 10.19 -6.15
C VAL A 250 12.94 9.62 -7.18
N ALA A 251 13.68 10.49 -7.88
CA ALA A 251 14.74 10.09 -8.80
C ALA A 251 15.86 9.30 -8.09
N ASN A 252 16.23 9.67 -6.86
CA ASN A 252 17.22 8.91 -6.07
C ASN A 252 16.68 7.54 -5.65
N ALA A 253 15.39 7.44 -5.31
CA ALA A 253 14.74 6.16 -5.03
C ALA A 253 14.74 5.25 -6.28
N TRP A 254 14.39 5.77 -7.45
CA TRP A 254 14.47 5.02 -8.72
C TRP A 254 15.88 4.57 -9.05
N LYS A 255 16.88 5.42 -8.85
CA LYS A 255 18.28 5.06 -9.04
C LYS A 255 18.67 3.90 -8.11
N TYR A 256 18.30 3.98 -6.83
CA TYR A 256 18.58 2.92 -5.87
C TYR A 256 17.92 1.59 -6.29
N ILE A 257 16.64 1.61 -6.62
CA ILE A 257 15.89 0.42 -7.08
C ILE A 257 16.56 -0.18 -8.32
N CYS A 258 16.90 0.64 -9.32
CA CYS A 258 17.58 0.19 -10.54
C CYS A 258 18.95 -0.45 -10.27
N THR A 259 19.72 0.07 -9.32
CA THR A 259 21.02 -0.54 -8.95
C THR A 259 20.88 -1.79 -8.10
N THR A 260 19.70 -2.03 -7.52
CA THR A 260 19.46 -3.12 -6.55
C THR A 260 18.79 -4.33 -7.20
N VAL A 261 17.88 -4.12 -8.15
CA VAL A 261 17.15 -5.18 -8.86
C VAL A 261 17.02 -4.87 -10.34
N THR A 262 17.03 -5.90 -11.18
CA THR A 262 16.70 -5.75 -12.60
C THR A 262 15.21 -5.41 -12.76
N LEU A 263 14.85 -4.81 -13.90
CA LEU A 263 13.45 -4.50 -14.19
C LEU A 263 12.54 -5.74 -14.13
N GLN A 264 13.02 -6.89 -14.64
CA GLN A 264 12.28 -8.16 -14.60
C GLN A 264 12.09 -8.70 -13.18
N GLN A 265 12.96 -8.32 -12.24
CA GLN A 265 12.85 -8.70 -10.83
C GLN A 265 11.91 -7.77 -10.05
N LEU A 266 11.69 -6.53 -10.51
CA LEU A 266 10.71 -5.62 -9.94
C LEU A 266 9.29 -6.02 -10.38
N LYS A 267 8.59 -6.74 -9.50
CA LYS A 267 7.28 -7.34 -9.82
C LYS A 267 6.13 -6.36 -9.75
N CYS A 268 6.24 -5.35 -8.90
CA CYS A 268 5.18 -4.37 -8.69
C CYS A 268 5.72 -3.06 -8.13
N ILE A 269 5.10 -1.96 -8.54
CA ILE A 269 5.12 -0.68 -7.82
C ILE A 269 3.68 -0.37 -7.41
N LEU A 270 3.43 -0.32 -6.10
CA LEU A 270 2.17 0.16 -5.55
C LEU A 270 2.38 1.64 -5.18
N ILE A 271 1.74 2.55 -5.91
CA ILE A 271 2.01 3.99 -5.84
C ILE A 271 0.73 4.80 -5.87
N GLU A 272 0.75 5.96 -5.22
CA GLU A 272 -0.40 6.85 -5.22
C GLU A 272 -0.64 7.52 -6.58
N CYS A 273 -1.91 7.83 -6.85
CA CYS A 273 -2.28 8.87 -7.79
C CYS A 273 -3.59 9.46 -7.26
N SER A 274 -3.46 10.46 -6.38
CA SER A 274 -4.57 10.90 -5.55
C SER A 274 -5.65 11.64 -6.33
N CYS A 275 -5.28 12.36 -7.40
CA CYS A 275 -6.17 13.28 -8.10
C CYS A 275 -6.06 13.11 -9.62
N SER A 276 -7.14 13.32 -10.37
CA SER A 276 -7.08 13.36 -11.84
C SER A 276 -6.36 14.61 -12.35
N ASN A 277 -6.00 14.63 -13.63
CA ASN A 277 -5.39 15.79 -14.28
C ASN A 277 -6.29 17.04 -14.32
N ALA A 278 -7.58 16.93 -13.98
CA ALA A 278 -8.45 18.09 -13.81
C ALA A 278 -8.09 18.90 -12.55
N THR A 279 -7.36 18.30 -11.60
CA THR A 279 -6.91 18.99 -10.39
C THR A 279 -5.68 19.84 -10.71
N LYS A 280 -5.75 21.13 -10.39
CA LYS A 280 -4.61 22.05 -10.53
C LYS A 280 -3.49 21.68 -9.57
N ASP A 281 -2.24 21.93 -9.98
CA ASP A 281 -1.04 21.62 -9.20
C ASP A 281 -1.06 22.19 -7.77
N GLU A 282 -1.58 23.42 -7.61
CA GLU A 282 -1.73 24.09 -6.32
C GLU A 282 -2.66 23.38 -5.33
N HIS A 283 -3.51 22.48 -5.82
CA HIS A 283 -4.45 21.67 -5.03
C HIS A 283 -4.02 20.20 -4.89
N LEU A 284 -2.86 19.82 -5.42
CA LEU A 284 -2.31 18.47 -5.23
C LEU A 284 -1.74 18.28 -3.82
N TYR A 285 -1.31 19.36 -3.15
CA TYR A 285 -0.87 19.35 -1.74
C TYR A 285 0.04 18.15 -1.36
N GLY A 286 1.08 17.90 -2.15
CA GLY A 286 2.04 16.82 -1.86
C GLY A 286 1.68 15.47 -2.48
N HIS A 287 0.75 15.41 -3.42
CA HIS A 287 0.31 14.19 -4.11
C HIS A 287 0.58 14.17 -5.62
N LEU A 288 0.33 13.03 -6.26
CA LEU A 288 0.44 12.85 -7.71
C LEU A 288 -0.91 13.01 -8.43
N SER A 289 -0.82 13.50 -9.67
CA SER A 289 -1.82 13.30 -10.73
C SER A 289 -1.24 12.43 -11.84
N PRO A 290 -2.04 11.94 -12.83
CA PRO A 290 -1.54 11.09 -13.90
C PRO A 290 -0.34 11.65 -14.66
N ASN A 291 -0.32 12.96 -14.95
CA ASN A 291 0.82 13.60 -15.59
C ASN A 291 2.12 13.41 -14.81
N TYR A 292 2.05 13.58 -13.49
CA TYR A 292 3.20 13.46 -12.60
C TYR A 292 3.60 12.00 -12.37
N LEU A 293 2.64 11.09 -12.22
CA LEU A 293 2.93 9.66 -12.11
C LEU A 293 3.64 9.14 -13.37
N ILE A 294 3.13 9.47 -14.56
CA ILE A 294 3.78 9.08 -15.82
C ILE A 294 5.14 9.73 -15.99
N HIS A 295 5.31 10.98 -15.55
CA HIS A 295 6.63 11.60 -15.49
C HIS A 295 7.61 10.76 -14.66
N GLU A 296 7.23 10.40 -13.42
CA GLU A 296 8.10 9.60 -12.54
C GLU A 296 8.38 8.19 -13.09
N LEU A 297 7.40 7.55 -13.75
CA LEU A 297 7.64 6.28 -14.45
C LEU A 297 8.59 6.44 -15.64
N LYS A 298 8.55 7.58 -16.36
CA LYS A 298 9.56 7.88 -17.39
C LYS A 298 10.94 8.08 -16.78
N GLN A 299 11.04 8.66 -15.59
CA GLN A 299 12.30 8.76 -14.83
C GLN A 299 12.82 7.38 -14.41
N LEU A 300 11.94 6.45 -14.02
CA LEU A 300 12.30 5.06 -13.76
C LEU A 300 12.82 4.37 -15.03
N SER A 301 12.12 4.52 -16.17
CA SER A 301 12.57 4.00 -17.48
C SER A 301 13.96 4.54 -17.84
N ARG A 302 14.20 5.84 -17.64
CA ARG A 302 15.53 6.47 -17.81
C ARG A 302 16.58 5.86 -16.90
N ALA A 303 16.27 5.62 -15.62
CA ALA A 303 17.19 4.96 -14.69
C ALA A 303 17.60 3.57 -15.17
N TYR A 304 16.67 2.81 -15.77
CA TYR A 304 16.94 1.52 -16.40
C TYR A 304 17.56 1.60 -17.81
N GLY A 305 18.03 2.77 -18.24
CA GLY A 305 18.70 2.98 -19.52
C GLY A 305 17.73 3.25 -20.68
N ASN A 306 16.64 3.99 -20.43
CA ASN A 306 15.59 4.30 -21.40
C ASN A 306 14.88 3.06 -21.98
N LYS A 307 14.80 1.97 -21.20
CA LYS A 307 14.11 0.75 -21.61
C LYS A 307 12.59 0.90 -21.43
N PRO A 308 11.78 0.30 -22.30
CA PRO A 308 10.37 0.06 -22.01
C PRO A 308 10.21 -0.68 -20.68
N LEU A 309 9.15 -0.35 -19.94
CA LEU A 309 8.80 -0.94 -18.65
C LEU A 309 7.91 -2.19 -18.83
N ASP A 310 8.17 -2.97 -19.88
CA ASP A 310 7.33 -4.11 -20.28
C ASP A 310 7.14 -5.12 -19.14
N GLY A 311 5.89 -5.51 -18.90
CA GLY A 311 5.49 -6.48 -17.89
C GLY A 311 5.50 -5.96 -16.46
N LEU A 312 5.91 -4.70 -16.21
CA LEU A 312 5.84 -4.10 -14.88
C LEU A 312 4.37 -3.92 -14.47
N GLN A 313 4.01 -4.39 -13.27
CA GLN A 313 2.71 -4.05 -12.67
C GLN A 313 2.84 -2.74 -11.90
N VAL A 314 1.99 -1.77 -12.25
CA VAL A 314 1.83 -0.53 -11.51
C VAL A 314 0.41 -0.52 -10.96
N ILE A 315 0.30 -0.63 -9.65
CA ILE A 315 -0.99 -0.64 -8.96
C ILE A 315 -1.16 0.75 -8.34
N ILE A 316 -2.20 1.46 -8.77
CA ILE A 316 -2.54 2.79 -8.30
C ILE A 316 -3.35 2.67 -7.02
N MET A 317 -2.97 3.39 -5.97
CA MET A 317 -3.75 3.51 -4.75
C MET A 317 -3.91 4.97 -4.32
N HIS A 318 -4.51 5.17 -3.14
CA HIS A 318 -4.69 6.47 -2.50
C HIS A 318 -5.49 7.48 -3.34
N VAL A 319 -6.36 7.00 -4.23
CA VAL A 319 -7.24 7.87 -5.04
C VAL A 319 -8.21 8.58 -4.11
N LYS A 320 -8.28 9.92 -4.20
CA LYS A 320 -9.22 10.74 -3.44
C LYS A 320 -10.57 10.77 -4.13
N MET A 321 -11.63 10.65 -3.33
CA MET A 321 -12.98 10.89 -3.81
C MET A 321 -13.17 12.39 -4.03
N SER A 322 -13.85 12.76 -5.11
CA SER A 322 -14.04 14.16 -5.48
C SER A 322 -15.43 14.36 -6.08
N ALA A 323 -15.88 15.61 -6.17
CA ALA A 323 -17.15 15.91 -6.81
C ALA A 323 -17.07 15.59 -8.31
N GLY A 324 -18.06 14.87 -8.83
CA GLY A 324 -18.12 14.49 -10.24
C GLY A 324 -19.14 13.39 -10.48
N MET A 325 -19.40 13.09 -11.75
CA MET A 325 -20.32 12.03 -12.14
C MET A 325 -19.65 10.66 -12.26
N ARG A 326 -18.36 10.61 -12.61
CA ARG A 326 -17.63 9.37 -12.86
C ARG A 326 -16.62 9.11 -11.75
N ASP A 327 -16.44 7.84 -11.43
CA ASP A 327 -15.47 7.38 -10.44
C ASP A 327 -14.05 7.87 -10.75
N PRO A 328 -13.40 8.65 -9.86
CA PRO A 328 -12.06 9.15 -10.04
C PRO A 328 -11.03 8.05 -10.28
N ARG A 329 -11.22 6.85 -9.71
CA ARG A 329 -10.33 5.70 -9.92
C ARG A 329 -10.33 5.29 -11.39
N LEU A 330 -11.50 5.27 -12.03
CA LEU A 330 -11.63 4.91 -13.45
C LEU A 330 -11.13 6.04 -14.36
N VAL A 331 -11.37 7.30 -14.00
CA VAL A 331 -10.85 8.46 -14.73
C VAL A 331 -9.31 8.45 -14.72
N ILE A 332 -8.71 8.34 -13.53
CA ILE A 332 -7.25 8.29 -13.35
C ILE A 332 -6.65 7.10 -14.09
N LEU A 333 -7.25 5.91 -13.99
CA LEU A 333 -6.77 4.73 -14.70
C LEU A 333 -6.75 4.93 -16.22
N GLN A 334 -7.78 5.57 -16.77
CA GLN A 334 -7.84 5.91 -18.19
C GLN A 334 -6.74 6.92 -18.57
N GLU A 335 -6.64 8.04 -17.84
CA GLU A 335 -5.65 9.09 -18.10
C GLU A 335 -4.21 8.54 -18.06
N ILE A 336 -3.89 7.69 -17.07
CA ILE A 336 -2.59 7.03 -16.94
C ILE A 336 -2.29 6.15 -18.16
N ARG A 337 -3.23 5.32 -18.60
CA ARG A 337 -3.03 4.42 -19.74
C ARG A 337 -2.79 5.19 -21.04
N GLU A 338 -3.58 6.25 -21.28
CA GLU A 338 -3.42 7.12 -22.45
C GLU A 338 -2.05 7.83 -22.45
N LEU A 339 -1.66 8.41 -21.32
CA LEU A 339 -0.38 9.08 -21.16
C LEU A 339 0.81 8.13 -21.25
N ALA A 340 0.71 6.93 -20.67
CA ALA A 340 1.76 5.91 -20.75
C ALA A 340 2.00 5.46 -22.19
N ALA A 341 0.93 5.29 -22.97
CA ALA A 341 1.02 4.98 -24.40
C ALA A 341 1.66 6.13 -25.17
N ALA A 342 1.23 7.38 -24.93
CA ALA A 342 1.80 8.57 -25.56
C ALA A 342 3.29 8.79 -25.23
N GLN A 343 3.73 8.36 -24.05
CA GLN A 343 5.13 8.44 -23.61
C GLN A 343 5.95 7.19 -23.97
N GLU A 344 5.36 6.23 -24.70
CA GLU A 344 6.01 4.98 -25.12
C GLU A 344 6.66 4.24 -23.94
N LEU A 345 5.93 4.09 -22.82
CA LEU A 345 6.44 3.41 -21.64
C LEU A 345 6.50 1.88 -21.78
N GLY A 346 5.95 1.30 -22.85
CA GLY A 346 5.89 -0.15 -23.07
C GLY A 346 4.62 -0.79 -22.51
N ASP A 347 4.63 -2.11 -22.41
CA ASP A 347 3.52 -2.95 -21.90
C ASP A 347 3.44 -2.92 -20.37
N VAL A 348 3.18 -1.74 -19.81
CA VAL A 348 2.97 -1.56 -18.36
C VAL A 348 1.53 -1.91 -18.00
N ARG A 349 1.36 -2.76 -16.99
CA ARG A 349 0.05 -3.22 -16.52
C ARG A 349 -0.44 -2.32 -15.40
N PHE A 350 -1.40 -1.46 -15.73
CA PHE A 350 -2.00 -0.52 -14.78
C PHE A 350 -3.29 -1.07 -14.19
N SER A 351 -3.34 -1.17 -12.86
CA SER A 351 -4.54 -1.57 -12.10
C SER A 351 -4.80 -0.59 -10.96
N ILE A 352 -6.04 -0.47 -10.49
CA ILE A 352 -6.37 0.18 -9.23
C ILE A 352 -6.28 -0.84 -8.09
N ALA A 353 -5.72 -0.44 -6.95
CA ALA A 353 -5.79 -1.19 -5.72
C ALA A 353 -7.23 -1.21 -5.20
N VAL A 354 -7.85 -2.39 -5.20
CA VAL A 354 -9.22 -2.57 -4.71
C VAL A 354 -9.20 -3.25 -3.35
N GLN A 355 -9.79 -2.61 -2.35
CA GLN A 355 -9.92 -3.13 -1.00
C GLN A 355 -10.57 -4.53 -1.00
N GLY A 356 -10.02 -5.45 -0.22
CA GLY A 356 -10.57 -6.80 -0.05
C GLY A 356 -10.05 -7.83 -1.05
N TYR A 357 -9.10 -7.45 -1.91
CA TYR A 357 -8.47 -8.33 -2.88
C TYR A 357 -6.97 -8.48 -2.63
N THR A 358 -6.41 -9.55 -3.17
CA THR A 358 -4.97 -9.85 -3.13
C THR A 358 -4.43 -10.00 -4.54
N PHE A 359 -3.38 -9.26 -4.87
CA PHE A 359 -2.57 -9.46 -6.06
C PHE A 359 -1.50 -10.52 -5.78
N VAL A 360 -1.36 -11.50 -6.68
CA VAL A 360 -0.36 -12.57 -6.59
C VAL A 360 0.74 -12.28 -7.64
N LEU A 361 1.90 -11.85 -7.15
CA LEU A 361 2.97 -11.20 -7.92
C LEU A 361 4.22 -12.07 -8.06
#